data_AF-A0A9E3GRW4-F1
#
_entry.id   AF-A0A9E3GRW4-F1
#
_cell.length_a   1.000
_cell.length_b   1.000
_cell.length_c   1.000
_cell.angle_alpha   90.00
_cell.angle_beta   90.00
_cell.angle_gamma   90.00
#
_symmetry.space_group_name_H-M   'P 1'
#
loop_
_entity.id
_entity.type
_entity.pdbx_description
1 polymer ?
#
loop_
_entity_poly.entity_id
_entity_poly.type
_entity_poly.pdbx_seq_one_letter_code
_entity_poly.pdbx_strand_id
1 'polypeptide(L)' 'MFSIHCPVEGAEVLRGPRSILSMHNTSAGVVTYVRCACGQIVVMVTGQLATEPRVHHPAPAGTPVADVAGEPVPLGA' A
#
# COMPACT_ATOMS: atom_id res chain seq x y z
N MET A 1 4.86 0.66 7.89
CA MET A 1 4.69 -0.47 8.83
C MET A 1 3.25 -0.96 8.72
N PHE A 2 2.97 -2.19 9.11
CA PHE A 2 1.61 -2.78 9.12
C PHE A 2 1.45 -3.67 10.35
N SER A 3 0.23 -3.82 10.87
CA SER A 3 -0.09 -4.76 11.94
C SER A 3 -0.52 -6.11 11.38
N ILE A 4 -0.14 -7.20 12.06
CA ILE A 4 -0.64 -8.55 11.78
C ILE A 4 -1.10 -9.18 13.10
N HIS A 5 -2.12 -10.04 13.05
CA HIS A 5 -2.48 -10.87 14.19
C HIS A 5 -1.55 -12.09 14.26
N CYS A 6 -0.89 -12.29 15.41
CA CYS A 6 -0.07 -13.46 15.68
C CYS A 6 -0.94 -14.56 16.32
N PRO A 7 -1.18 -15.71 15.65
CA PRO A 7 -2.03 -16.76 16.21
C PRO A 7 -1.42 -17.49 17.41
N VAL A 8 -0.09 -17.40 17.60
CA VAL A 8 0.60 -18.02 18.74
C VAL A 8 0.50 -17.16 20.00
N GLU A 9 0.69 -15.85 19.86
CA GLU A 9 0.66 -14.91 20.98
C GLU A 9 -0.76 -14.39 21.25
N GLY A 10 -1.68 -14.59 20.30
CA GLY A 10 -3.05 -14.07 20.38
C GLY A 10 -3.12 -12.53 20.33
N ALA A 11 -2.07 -11.87 19.82
CA ALA A 11 -1.89 -10.43 19.88
C ALA A 11 -1.63 -9.82 18.50
N GLU A 12 -1.92 -8.53 18.34
CA GLU A 12 -1.46 -7.76 17.18
C GLU A 12 0.00 -7.35 17.35
N VAL A 13 0.80 -7.57 16.32
CA VAL A 13 2.21 -7.19 16.29
C VAL A 13 2.51 -6.30 15.09
N LEU A 14 3.31 -5.26 15.33
CA LEU A 14 3.72 -4.33 14.30
C LEU A 14 4.92 -4.88 13.53
N ARG A 15 4.83 -4.87 12.20
CA ARG A 15 5.87 -5.38 11.31
C ARG A 15 6.29 -4.35 10.26
N GLY A 16 7.56 -4.44 9.90
CA GLY A 16 8.16 -3.67 8.83
C GLY A 16 8.17 -4.45 7.51
N PRO A 17 8.41 -3.79 6.36
CA PRO A 17 8.46 -4.45 5.05
C PRO A 17 9.45 -5.61 4.97
N ARG A 18 10.56 -5.55 5.72
CA ARG A 18 11.59 -6.61 5.77
C ARG A 18 11.11 -7.95 6.31
N SER A 19 9.94 -8.01 6.95
CA SER A 19 9.39 -9.29 7.40
C SER A 19 8.56 -10.01 6.35
N ILE A 20 8.32 -9.40 5.19
CA ILE A 20 7.65 -10.03 4.06
C ILE A 20 8.64 -10.99 3.40
N LEU A 21 8.26 -12.26 3.31
CA LEU A 21 9.06 -13.32 2.70
C LEU A 21 8.79 -13.44 1.21
N SER A 22 7.50 -13.40 0.83
CA SER A 22 7.07 -13.42 -0.56
C SER A 22 5.69 -12.80 -0.72
N MET A 23 5.40 -12.36 -1.95
CA MET A 23 4.10 -11.87 -2.38
C MET A 23 3.77 -12.49 -3.73
N HIS A 24 2.54 -12.98 -3.87
CA HIS A 24 2.04 -13.62 -5.08
C HIS A 24 0.71 -13.00 -5.48
N ASN A 25 0.61 -12.55 -6.73
CA ASN A 25 -0.68 -12.15 -7.29
C ASN A 25 -1.39 -13.41 -7.78
N THR A 26 -2.54 -13.72 -7.19
CA THR A 26 -3.32 -14.93 -7.45
C THR A 26 -4.74 -14.56 -7.87
N SER A 27 -5.50 -15.51 -8.40
CA SER A 27 -6.92 -15.31 -8.72
C SER A 27 -7.78 -14.92 -7.51
N ALA A 28 -7.33 -15.25 -6.28
CA ALA A 28 -8.01 -14.89 -5.04
C ALA A 28 -7.60 -13.51 -4.49
N GLY A 29 -6.58 -12.88 -5.07
CA GLY A 29 -5.96 -11.66 -4.55
C GLY A 29 -4.45 -11.74 -4.40
N VAL A 30 -3.87 -10.76 -3.71
CA VAL A 30 -2.44 -10.75 -3.37
C VAL A 30 -2.21 -11.55 -2.09
N VAL A 31 -1.56 -12.70 -2.22
CA VAL A 31 -1.17 -13.57 -1.10
C VAL A 31 0.22 -13.15 -0.63
N THR A 32 0.33 -12.77 0.65
CA THR A 32 1.56 -12.29 1.27
C THR A 32 1.96 -13.21 2.41
N TYR A 33 3.19 -13.73 2.38
CA TYR A 33 3.77 -14.53 3.44
C TYR A 33 4.65 -13.64 4.31
N VAL A 34 4.34 -13.55 5.61
CA VAL A 34 5.03 -12.67 6.56
C VAL A 34 5.60 -13.48 7.72
N ARG A 35 6.88 -13.26 8.04
CA ARG A 35 7.46 -13.78 9.27
C ARG A 35 6.99 -12.93 10.46
N CYS A 36 6.42 -13.54 11.48
CA CYS A 36 6.02 -12.92 12.74
C CYS A 36 7.21 -12.69 13.69
N ALA A 37 6.99 -12.02 14.83
CA ALA A 37 7.99 -11.81 15.88
C ALA A 37 8.39 -13.14 16.56
N CYS A 38 7.42 -14.01 16.86
CA CYS A 38 7.65 -15.36 17.36
C CYS A 38 8.30 -16.34 16.35
N GLY A 39 8.60 -15.88 15.12
CA GLY A 39 9.23 -16.70 14.08
C GLY A 39 8.26 -17.49 13.19
N GLN A 40 6.97 -17.56 13.53
CA GLN A 40 5.95 -18.19 12.69
C GLN A 40 5.71 -17.46 11.38
N ILE A 41 5.21 -18.19 10.37
CA ILE A 41 4.80 -17.61 9.09
C ILE A 41 3.28 -17.39 9.12
N VAL A 42 2.89 -16.14 8.90
CA VAL A 42 1.49 -15.72 8.76
C VAL A 42 1.20 -15.47 7.29
N VAL A 43 0.07 -15.97 6.81
CA VAL A 43 -0.40 -15.76 5.44
C VAL A 43 -1.52 -14.73 5.46
N MET A 44 -1.37 -13.68 4.66
CA MET A 44 -2.37 -12.64 4.49
C MET A 44 -2.84 -12.64 3.05
N VAL A 45 -4.14 -12.48 2.83
CA VAL A 45 -4.71 -12.30 1.49
C VAL A 45 -5.31 -10.91 1.43
N THR A 46 -4.82 -10.08 0.51
CA THR A 46 -5.20 -8.67 0.38
C THR A 46 -5.64 -8.37 -1.05
N GLY A 47 -6.71 -7.57 -1.18
CA GLY A 47 -7.30 -7.19 -2.46
C GLY A 47 -8.02 -8.37 -3.12
N GLN A 48 -9.32 -8.24 -3.40
CA GLN A 48 -9.92 -9.11 -4.42
C GLN A 48 -9.47 -8.59 -5.79
N LEU A 49 -9.15 -9.50 -6.72
CA LEU A 49 -9.03 -9.13 -8.13
C LEU A 49 -10.28 -8.35 -8.51
N ALA A 50 -10.10 -7.17 -9.12
CA ALA A 50 -11.20 -6.52 -9.80
C ALA A 50 -11.68 -7.50 -10.87
N THR A 51 -12.86 -8.10 -10.68
CA THR A 51 -13.44 -9.07 -11.61
C THR A 51 -13.71 -8.47 -12.98
N GLU A 52 -13.66 -7.13 -13.06
CA GLU A 52 -13.84 -6.38 -14.29
C GLU A 52 -12.49 -5.83 -14.79
N PRO A 53 -12.19 -5.98 -16.09
CA PRO A 53 -11.08 -5.28 -16.70
C PRO A 53 -11.29 -3.78 -16.50
N ARG A 54 -10.46 -3.14 -15.67
CA ARG A 54 -10.43 -1.68 -15.60
C ARG A 54 -9.97 -1.17 -16.96
N VAL A 55 -10.90 -0.65 -17.74
CA VAL A 55 -10.59 0.16 -18.92
C VAL A 55 -9.80 1.36 -18.41
N HIS A 56 -8.50 1.37 -18.68
CA HIS A 56 -7.68 2.56 -18.50
C HIS A 56 -8.25 3.64 -19.41
N HIS A 57 -9.06 4.53 -18.84
CA HIS A 57 -9.34 5.81 -19.47
C HIS A 57 -8.08 6.64 -19.30
N PRO A 58 -7.36 7.00 -20.38
CA PRO A 58 -6.30 7.98 -20.26
C PRO A 58 -6.89 9.24 -19.65
N ALA A 59 -6.19 9.81 -18.67
CA ALA A 59 -6.54 11.13 -18.16
C ALA A 59 -6.64 12.10 -19.35
N PRO A 60 -7.68 12.95 -19.42
CA PRO A 60 -7.72 13.97 -20.46
C PRO A 60 -6.42 14.79 -20.37
N ALA A 61 -5.75 14.96 -21.51
CA ALA A 61 -4.55 15.78 -21.62
C ALA A 61 -4.82 17.11 -20.92
N GLY A 62 -3.95 17.44 -19.96
CA GLY A 62 -4.21 18.44 -18.94
C GLY A 62 -4.82 19.73 -19.48
N THR A 63 -5.85 20.21 -18.79
CA THR A 63 -6.13 21.65 -18.77
C THR A 63 -4.85 22.34 -18.28
N PRO A 64 -4.35 23.37 -19.00
CA PRO A 64 -3.25 24.17 -18.47
C PRO A 64 -3.69 24.74 -17.12
N VAL A 65 -2.91 24.43 -16.09
CA VAL A 65 -3.02 25.09 -14.80
C VAL A 65 -2.74 26.57 -15.06
N ALA A 66 -3.74 27.41 -14.90
CA ALA A 66 -3.52 28.85 -14.92
C ALA A 66 -2.55 29.18 -13.78
N ASP A 67 -1.39 29.72 -14.13
CA ASP A 67 -0.47 30.40 -13.21
C ASP A 67 -1.28 31.43 -12.42
N VAL A 68 -1.71 31.06 -11.21
CA VAL A 68 -2.15 32.04 -10.23
C VAL A 68 -0.86 32.69 -9.74
N ALA A 69 -0.59 33.87 -10.27
CA ALA A 69 0.47 34.76 -9.81
C ALA A 69 0.35 34.96 -8.29
N GLY A 70 1.11 34.17 -7.54
CA GLY A 70 1.37 34.41 -6.12
C GLY A 70 2.45 35.49 -6.05
N GLU A 71 2.07 36.68 -5.58
CA GLU A 71 3.01 37.76 -5.30
C GLU A 71 4.15 37.28 -4.38
N PRO A 72 5.40 37.72 -4.60
CA PRO A 72 6.52 37.34 -3.75
C PRO A 72 6.38 37.95 -2.34
N VAL A 73 6.49 37.08 -1.33
CA VAL A 73 6.59 37.44 0.08
C VAL A 73 7.87 38.26 0.31
N PRO A 74 7.81 39.46 0.92
CA PRO A 74 9.01 40.25 1.19
C PRO A 74 9.85 39.60 2.30
N LEU A 75 11.12 39.31 2.00
CA LEU A 75 12.13 39.08 3.03
C LEU A 75 12.39 40.41 3.75
N GLY A 76 12.14 40.42 5.06
CA GLY A 76 12.38 41.57 5.93
C GLY A 76 13.85 42.00 5.95
N ALA A 77 14.03 43.31 6.11
CA ALA A 77 15.29 43.96 6.46
C ALA A 77 15.16 44.55 7.86
#